data_AF-A0A533YC18-F1
#
_entry.id   AF-A0A533YC18-F1
#
_cell.length_a   1.000
_cell.length_b   1.000
_cell.length_c   1.000
_cell.angle_alpha   90.00
_cell.angle_beta   90.00
_cell.angle_gamma   90.00
#
_symmetry.space_group_name_H-M   'P 1'
#
loop_
_entity.id
_entity.type
_entity.pdbx_description
1 polymer ?
#
loop_
_entity_poly.entity_id
_entity_poly.type
_entity_poly.pdbx_seq_one_letter_code
_entity_poly.pdbx_strand_id
1 'polypeptide(L)'
;MIAKSPVEKPLREALGAIVEGRIVKRVKHELIHGGKDLTEVFVEELARRGYRPTTVGEVNVEPGERVPAFLVESGVAYFGWVFWEQFTSWKIRKLWGSVIKNSRGDWEIQIPATRKTTIYANESQKIEMDIDHPPEF
;
A
#
# COMPACT_ATOMS: atom_id res chain seq x y z
N MET A 1 16.51 26.20 -16.44
CA MET A 1 16.46 25.32 -15.25
C MET A 1 15.69 26.08 -14.19
N ILE A 2 14.45 25.69 -13.89
CA ILE A 2 13.63 26.36 -12.88
C ILE A 2 14.06 25.78 -11.52
N ALA A 3 14.55 26.63 -10.63
CA ALA A 3 14.90 26.23 -9.28
C ALA A 3 13.66 25.67 -8.57
N LYS A 4 13.74 24.42 -8.10
CA LYS A 4 12.69 23.79 -7.29
C LYS A 4 12.47 24.59 -6.01
N SER A 5 11.22 24.91 -5.70
CA SER A 5 10.85 25.80 -4.59
C SER A 5 11.30 25.20 -3.23
N PRO A 6 11.79 26.00 -2.26
CA PRO A 6 12.23 25.50 -0.95
C PRO A 6 11.15 24.74 -0.15
N VAL A 7 9.88 24.89 -0.51
CA VAL A 7 8.73 24.17 0.08
C VAL A 7 8.61 22.72 -0.43
N GLU A 8 9.15 22.40 -1.61
CA GLU A 8 9.03 21.06 -2.20
C GLU A 8 9.83 20.00 -1.45
N LYS A 9 10.97 20.38 -0.85
CA LYS A 9 11.88 19.44 -0.19
C LYS A 9 11.28 18.91 1.14
N PRO A 10 10.81 19.76 2.08
CA PRO A 10 10.15 19.27 3.29
C PRO A 10 8.89 18.44 3.00
N LEU A 11 8.13 18.81 1.96
CA LEU A 11 6.93 18.07 1.59
C LEU A 11 7.27 16.65 1.09
N ARG A 12 8.26 16.52 0.21
CA ARG A 12 8.71 15.21 -0.29
C ARG A 12 9.33 14.35 0.81
N GLU A 13 10.02 14.96 1.77
CA GLU A 13 10.51 14.26 2.96
C GLU A 13 9.36 13.71 3.81
N ALA A 14 8.30 14.50 4.02
CA ALA A 14 7.10 14.06 4.74
C ALA A 14 6.36 12.92 4.02
N LEU A 15 6.15 13.04 2.71
CA LEU A 15 5.54 11.97 1.90
C LEU A 15 6.41 10.71 1.90
N GLY A 16 7.74 10.88 1.84
CA GLY A 16 8.69 9.79 1.96
C GLY A 16 8.61 9.06 3.30
N ALA A 17 8.45 9.80 4.39
CA ALA A 17 8.28 9.23 5.73
C ALA A 17 6.97 8.44 5.86
N ILE A 18 5.90 8.85 5.15
CA ILE A 18 4.66 8.06 5.02
C ILE A 18 4.94 6.74 4.31
N VAL A 19 5.62 6.75 3.17
CA VAL A 19 5.92 5.52 2.40
C VAL A 19 6.77 4.54 3.21
N GLU A 20 7.77 5.06 3.93
CA GLU A 20 8.71 4.25 4.72
C GLU A 20 8.15 3.79 6.07
N GLY A 21 7.10 4.44 6.58
CA GLY A 21 6.54 4.12 7.89
C GLY A 21 7.45 4.46 9.08
N ARG A 22 8.42 5.37 8.90
CA ARG A 22 9.44 5.69 9.92
C ARG A 22 8.94 6.64 11.02
N ILE A 23 8.15 7.65 10.64
CA ILE A 23 7.69 8.72 11.55
C ILE A 23 6.18 8.60 11.81
N VAL A 24 5.45 8.03 10.86
CA VAL A 24 4.00 7.88 10.91
C VAL A 24 3.63 6.44 10.57
N LYS A 25 2.59 5.90 11.22
CA LYS A 25 2.07 4.58 10.87
C LYS A 25 1.62 4.58 9.41
N ARG A 26 1.96 3.51 8.68
CA ARG A 26 1.42 3.26 7.34
C ARG A 26 0.00 2.75 7.50
N VAL A 27 -0.98 3.61 7.28
CA VAL A 27 -2.42 3.32 7.37
C VAL A 27 -3.12 4.02 6.21
N LYS A 28 -4.17 4.81 6.46
CA LYS A 28 -4.81 5.73 5.53
C LYS A 28 -4.23 7.13 5.70
N HIS A 29 -3.90 7.79 4.60
CA HIS A 29 -3.41 9.16 4.56
C HIS A 29 -4.15 9.95 3.48
N GLU A 30 -4.73 11.08 3.86
CA GLU A 30 -5.26 12.05 2.89
C GLU A 30 -4.09 12.75 2.18
N LEU A 31 -4.18 12.85 0.86
CA LEU A 31 -3.20 13.50 -0.01
C LEU A 31 -3.62 14.91 -0.39
N ILE A 32 -4.68 15.45 0.22
CA ILE A 32 -5.10 16.83 0.05
C ILE A 32 -4.53 17.67 1.19
N HIS A 33 -3.68 18.64 0.86
CA HIS A 33 -3.08 19.52 1.86
C HIS A 33 -3.19 20.99 1.42
N GLY A 34 -3.83 21.82 2.24
CA GLY A 34 -4.04 23.23 1.92
C GLY A 34 -4.77 23.46 0.59
N GLY A 35 -5.73 22.59 0.25
CA GLY A 35 -6.48 22.62 -1.00
C GLY A 35 -5.72 22.12 -2.24
N LYS A 36 -4.49 21.61 -2.08
CA LYS A 36 -3.70 21.03 -3.16
C LYS A 36 -3.75 19.52 -3.11
N ASP A 37 -3.99 18.90 -4.26
CA ASP A 37 -3.86 17.45 -4.45
C ASP A 37 -2.38 17.08 -4.62
N LEU A 38 -1.89 16.19 -3.76
CA LEU A 38 -0.53 15.69 -3.74
C LEU A 38 -0.40 14.28 -4.32
N THR A 39 -1.46 13.74 -4.92
CA THR A 39 -1.51 12.37 -5.45
C THR A 39 -0.35 12.07 -6.39
N GLU A 40 -0.10 12.93 -7.38
CA GLU A 40 1.00 12.73 -8.33
C GLU A 40 2.37 12.74 -7.64
N VAL A 41 2.58 13.67 -6.70
CA VAL A 41 3.83 13.78 -5.93
C VAL A 41 4.04 12.53 -5.07
N PHE A 42 2.98 12.00 -4.46
CA PHE A 42 3.05 10.77 -3.68
C PHE A 42 3.38 9.55 -4.56
N VAL A 43 2.77 9.45 -5.76
CA VAL A 43 3.08 8.39 -6.73
C VAL A 43 4.54 8.46 -7.21
N GLU A 44 5.08 9.66 -7.42
CA GLU A 44 6.51 9.82 -7.71
C GLU A 44 7.40 9.34 -6.55
N GLU A 45 7.03 9.66 -5.31
CA GLU A 45 7.78 9.23 -4.12
C GLU A 45 7.70 7.72 -3.88
N LEU A 46 6.57 7.08 -4.24
CA LEU A 46 6.41 5.63 -4.30
C LEU A 46 7.38 5.03 -5.32
N ALA A 47 7.38 5.55 -6.55
CA ALA A 47 8.26 5.07 -7.63
C ALA A 47 9.75 5.17 -7.25
N ARG A 48 10.16 6.28 -6.63
CA ARG A 48 11.54 6.46 -6.11
C ARG A 48 11.95 5.43 -5.07
N ARG A 49 10.99 4.85 -4.36
CA ARG A 49 11.20 3.83 -3.32
C ARG A 49 10.98 2.40 -3.81
N GLY A 50 10.85 2.21 -5.12
CA GLY A 50 10.70 0.89 -5.73
C GLY A 50 9.27 0.36 -5.77
N TYR A 51 8.28 1.15 -5.36
CA TYR A 51 6.88 0.79 -5.55
C TYR A 51 6.48 1.01 -7.01
N ARG A 52 5.97 -0.02 -7.67
CA ARG A 52 5.58 0.03 -9.08
C ARG A 52 4.08 -0.16 -9.26
N PRO A 53 3.45 0.54 -10.22
CA PRO A 53 2.04 0.30 -10.56
C PRO A 53 1.88 -1.13 -11.10
N THR A 54 0.92 -1.85 -10.55
CA THR A 54 0.63 -3.25 -10.87
C THR A 54 -0.80 -3.59 -10.45
N THR A 55 -1.23 -4.83 -10.68
CA THR A 55 -2.47 -5.37 -10.13
C THR A 55 -2.19 -6.46 -9.11
N VAL A 56 -3.14 -6.74 -8.22
CA VAL A 56 -3.03 -7.82 -7.23
C VAL A 56 -2.70 -9.17 -7.88
N GLY A 57 -3.29 -9.45 -9.05
CA GLY A 57 -3.01 -10.68 -9.81
C GLY A 57 -1.55 -10.81 -10.23
N GLU A 58 -0.90 -9.70 -10.60
CA GLU A 58 0.44 -9.65 -11.19
C GLU A 58 1.58 -9.63 -10.14
N VAL A 59 1.30 -9.28 -8.89
CA VAL A 59 2.35 -9.21 -7.83
C VAL A 59 2.96 -10.58 -7.55
N ASN A 60 4.27 -10.73 -7.60
CA ASN A 60 4.89 -12.01 -7.25
C ASN A 60 4.94 -12.23 -5.71
N VAL A 61 3.99 -13.00 -5.17
CA VAL A 61 3.91 -13.37 -3.75
C VAL A 61 3.43 -14.82 -3.62
N GLU A 62 4.09 -15.59 -2.77
CA GLU A 62 3.76 -16.98 -2.46
C GLU A 62 2.94 -17.09 -1.17
N PRO A 63 2.26 -18.22 -0.92
CA PRO A 63 1.67 -18.50 0.39
C PRO A 63 2.71 -18.45 1.51
N GLY A 64 2.35 -17.83 2.64
CA GLY A 64 3.29 -17.56 3.74
C GLY A 64 4.12 -16.28 3.56
N GLU A 65 3.86 -15.51 2.51
CA GLU A 65 4.52 -14.23 2.26
C GLU A 65 3.50 -13.09 2.13
N ARG A 66 4.00 -11.87 2.28
CA ARG A 66 3.27 -10.64 1.97
C ARG A 66 4.15 -9.56 1.38
N VAL A 67 3.58 -8.81 0.43
CA VAL A 67 4.24 -7.70 -0.26
C VAL A 67 3.57 -6.39 0.13
N PRO A 68 4.31 -5.36 0.59
CA PRO A 68 3.73 -4.07 0.94
C PRO A 68 3.23 -3.37 -0.32
N ALA A 69 2.03 -2.79 -0.24
CA ALA A 69 1.47 -2.05 -1.35
C ALA A 69 0.52 -0.92 -0.91
N PHE A 70 0.40 0.09 -1.75
CA PHE A 70 -0.53 1.20 -1.58
C PHE A 70 -1.62 1.14 -2.64
N LEU A 71 -2.87 1.31 -2.19
CA LEU A 71 -3.97 1.75 -3.05
C LEU A 71 -4.01 3.27 -2.97
N VAL A 72 -3.93 3.96 -4.12
CA VAL A 72 -4.05 5.42 -4.18
C VAL A 72 -5.28 5.74 -5.02
N GLU A 73 -6.31 6.28 -4.39
CA GLU A 73 -7.61 6.54 -5.03
C GLU A 73 -8.27 7.77 -4.42
N SER A 74 -8.85 8.62 -5.26
CA SER A 74 -9.63 9.80 -4.85
C SER A 74 -8.93 10.71 -3.82
N GLY A 75 -7.63 10.97 -4.02
CA GLY A 75 -6.85 11.83 -3.13
C GLY A 75 -6.50 11.18 -1.78
N VAL A 76 -6.57 9.85 -1.66
CA VAL A 76 -6.23 9.12 -0.44
C VAL A 76 -5.29 7.97 -0.76
N ALA A 77 -4.27 7.78 0.07
CA ALA A 77 -3.40 6.62 0.06
C ALA A 77 -3.75 5.65 1.20
N TYR A 78 -4.08 4.42 0.86
CA TYR A 78 -4.29 3.32 1.80
C TYR A 78 -3.13 2.36 1.73
N PHE A 79 -2.46 2.13 2.86
CA PHE A 79 -1.47 1.08 3.00
C PHE A 79 -2.14 -0.28 3.25
N GLY A 80 -1.56 -1.31 2.65
CA GLY A 80 -1.99 -2.68 2.79
C GLY A 80 -0.91 -3.66 2.35
N TRP A 81 -1.33 -4.92 2.28
CA TRP A 81 -0.47 -6.02 1.91
C TRP A 81 -1.11 -6.81 0.79
N VAL A 82 -0.31 -7.26 -0.18
CA VAL A 82 -0.70 -8.33 -1.11
C VAL A 82 -0.21 -9.65 -0.53
N PHE A 83 -1.11 -10.61 -0.35
CA PHE A 83 -0.82 -11.89 0.26
C PHE A 83 -1.83 -12.97 -0.16
N TRP A 84 -1.53 -14.20 0.20
CA TRP A 84 -2.49 -15.31 0.14
C TRP A 84 -3.12 -15.52 1.51
N GLU A 85 -4.44 -15.61 1.57
CA GLU A 85 -5.16 -15.99 2.78
C GLU A 85 -5.87 -17.31 2.61
N GLN A 86 -5.99 -18.06 3.71
CA GLN A 86 -6.86 -19.23 3.76
C GLN A 86 -8.32 -18.76 3.91
N PHE A 87 -9.12 -19.01 2.88
CA PHE A 87 -10.54 -18.65 2.87
C PHE A 87 -11.42 -19.78 3.46
N THR A 88 -11.01 -21.02 3.22
CA THR A 88 -11.59 -22.24 3.81
C THR A 88 -10.47 -23.26 4.02
N SER A 89 -10.72 -24.35 4.74
CA SER A 89 -9.69 -25.38 5.00
C SER A 89 -9.05 -25.99 3.75
N TRP A 90 -9.70 -25.92 2.58
CA TRP A 90 -9.19 -26.44 1.30
C TRP A 90 -8.98 -25.36 0.22
N LYS A 91 -9.16 -24.07 0.54
CA LYS A 91 -9.07 -23.00 -0.46
C LYS A 91 -8.33 -21.78 0.07
N ILE A 92 -7.25 -21.44 -0.62
CA ILE A 92 -6.56 -20.16 -0.47
C ILE A 92 -6.97 -19.19 -1.58
N ARG A 93 -6.87 -17.88 -1.32
CA ARG A 93 -7.05 -16.84 -2.32
C ARG A 93 -6.04 -15.73 -2.15
N LYS A 94 -5.61 -15.16 -3.28
CA LYS A 94 -4.73 -13.99 -3.31
C LYS A 94 -5.55 -12.71 -3.31
N LEU A 95 -5.17 -11.77 -2.46
CA LEU A 95 -5.81 -10.46 -2.38
C LEU A 95 -4.84 -9.38 -1.92
N TRP A 96 -5.25 -8.13 -2.08
CA TRP A 96 -4.71 -7.01 -1.32
C TRP A 96 -5.69 -6.62 -0.21
N GLY A 97 -5.21 -6.46 1.01
CA GLY A 97 -6.00 -6.04 2.17
C GLY A 97 -5.37 -4.81 2.82
N SER A 98 -6.19 -3.78 3.09
CA SER A 98 -5.76 -2.60 3.86
C SER A 98 -5.37 -2.99 5.27
N VAL A 99 -4.38 -2.34 5.88
CA VAL A 99 -4.08 -2.60 7.31
C VAL A 99 -5.16 -2.13 8.27
N ILE A 100 -6.13 -1.35 7.81
CA ILE A 100 -7.29 -0.92 8.59
C ILE A 100 -8.32 -2.03 8.61
N LYS A 101 -8.89 -2.30 9.79
CA LYS A 101 -9.99 -3.24 9.99
C LYS A 101 -11.31 -2.48 10.18
N ASN A 102 -12.41 -3.06 9.71
CA ASN A 102 -13.76 -2.58 9.99
C ASN A 102 -14.22 -3.03 11.39
N SER A 103 -15.45 -2.67 11.79
CA SER A 103 -16.03 -3.04 13.10
C SER A 103 -16.22 -4.53 13.34
N ARG A 104 -16.04 -5.37 12.32
CA ARG A 104 -16.12 -6.85 12.40
C ARG A 104 -14.74 -7.52 12.44
N GLY A 105 -13.66 -6.75 12.35
CA GLY A 105 -12.29 -7.29 12.28
C GLY A 105 -11.84 -7.71 10.87
N ASP A 106 -12.67 -7.50 9.85
CA ASP A 106 -12.29 -7.72 8.44
C ASP A 106 -11.50 -6.52 7.91
N TRP A 107 -10.70 -6.71 6.86
CA TRP A 107 -10.04 -5.59 6.19
C TRP A 107 -11.06 -4.58 5.67
N GLU A 108 -10.87 -3.29 5.96
CA GLU A 108 -11.75 -2.21 5.51
C GLU A 108 -11.85 -2.17 3.98
N ILE A 109 -10.73 -2.36 3.29
CA ILE A 109 -10.67 -2.47 1.84
C ILE A 109 -9.98 -3.79 1.45
N GLN A 110 -10.61 -4.51 0.52
CA GLN A 110 -10.09 -5.75 -0.04
C GLN A 110 -10.19 -5.72 -1.56
N ILE A 111 -9.11 -6.08 -2.24
CA ILE A 111 -9.05 -6.17 -3.69
C ILE A 111 -8.64 -7.60 -4.06
N PRO A 112 -9.53 -8.42 -4.64
CA PRO A 112 -9.17 -9.76 -5.07
C PRO A 112 -8.27 -9.72 -6.31
N ALA A 113 -7.45 -10.77 -6.49
CA ALA A 113 -6.53 -10.91 -7.64
C ALA A 113 -7.20 -10.84 -9.03
N THR A 114 -8.52 -11.08 -9.11
CA THR A 114 -9.29 -11.02 -10.36
C THR A 114 -9.64 -9.60 -10.80
N ARG A 115 -9.53 -8.60 -9.91
CA ARG A 115 -9.78 -7.20 -10.26
C ARG A 115 -8.54 -6.56 -10.87
N LYS A 116 -8.77 -5.65 -11.82
CA LYS A 116 -7.74 -4.85 -12.50
C LYS A 116 -7.47 -3.49 -11.84
N THR A 117 -7.76 -3.38 -10.54
CA THR A 117 -7.46 -2.17 -9.77
C THR A 117 -5.95 -1.97 -9.66
N THR A 118 -5.46 -0.78 -10.00
CA THR A 118 -4.05 -0.43 -9.86
C THR A 118 -3.70 -0.27 -8.38
N ILE A 119 -2.65 -0.96 -7.96
CA ILE A 119 -1.96 -0.74 -6.69
C ILE A 119 -0.49 -0.45 -6.99
N TYR A 120 0.21 0.15 -6.03
CA TYR A 120 1.64 0.38 -6.08
C TYR A 120 2.30 -0.58 -5.12
N ALA A 121 2.97 -1.63 -5.62
CA ALA A 121 3.56 -2.68 -4.80
C ALA A 121 5.09 -2.66 -4.86
N ASN A 122 5.74 -3.07 -3.78
CA ASN A 122 7.18 -3.21 -3.71
C ASN A 122 7.60 -4.64 -3.36
N GLU A 123 7.78 -5.46 -4.40
CA GLU A 123 8.14 -6.88 -4.27
C GLU A 123 9.52 -7.11 -3.65
N SER A 124 10.44 -6.13 -3.71
CA SER A 124 11.74 -6.25 -3.05
C SER A 124 11.66 -6.07 -1.53
N GLN A 125 10.50 -5.67 -0.99
CA GLN A 125 10.23 -5.54 0.44
C GLN A 125 9.27 -6.63 0.95
N LYS A 126 9.21 -7.75 0.22
CA LYS A 126 8.48 -8.93 0.65
C LYS A 126 8.98 -9.43 2.01
N ILE A 127 8.05 -9.84 2.87
CA ILE A 127 8.35 -10.42 4.18
C ILE A 127 7.50 -11.67 4.42
N GLU A 128 7.95 -12.51 5.34
CA GLU A 128 7.23 -13.69 5.81
C GLU A 128 5.94 -13.28 6.55
N MET A 129 4.94 -14.16 6.50
CA MET A 129 3.65 -14.03 7.13
C MET A 129 3.15 -15.41 7.54
N ASP A 130 2.68 -15.54 8.78
CA ASP A 130 1.92 -16.73 9.18
C ASP A 130 0.55 -16.72 8.48
N ILE A 131 0.29 -17.72 7.64
CA ILE A 131 -0.96 -17.83 6.88
C ILE A 131 -2.13 -18.34 7.76
N ASP A 132 -1.80 -19.07 8.82
CA ASP A 132 -2.75 -19.65 9.78
C ASP A 132 -3.12 -18.62 10.86
N HIS A 133 -2.17 -17.74 11.21
CA HIS A 133 -2.34 -16.62 12.15
C HIS A 133 -1.81 -15.31 11.55
N PRO A 134 -2.50 -14.70 10.57
CA PRO A 134 -2.07 -13.45 9.97
C PRO A 134 -1.85 -12.39 11.06
N PRO A 135 -0.71 -11.68 11.07
CA PRO A 135 -0.35 -10.82 12.20
C PRO A 135 -1.43 -9.76 12.48
N GLU A 136 -1.77 -9.57 13.76
CA GLU A 136 -2.57 -8.43 14.21
C GLU A 136 -1.68 -7.16 14.09
N PHE A 137 -2.10 -6.16 13.29
CA PHE A 137 -1.35 -4.91 13.05
C PHE A 137 -1.87 -3.73 13.88
#